data_AF-A0A834VD05-F1
#
_entry.id   AF-A0A834VD05-F1
#
_cell.length_a   1.000
_cell.length_b   1.000
_cell.length_c   1.000
_cell.angle_alpha   90.00
_cell.angle_beta   90.00
_cell.angle_gamma   90.00
#
_symmetry.space_group_name_H-M   'P 1'
#
loop_
_entity.id
_entity.type
_entity.pdbx_description
1 polymer ?
#
loop_
_entity_poly.entity_id
_entity_poly.type
_entity_poly.pdbx_seq_one_letter_code
_entity_poly.pdbx_strand_id
1 'polypeptide(L)'
;MFALKTSTSIFGQRLSIRFLLVNHFRTKNGSKTAVSNQSSESTNETTQKDHLKSEKDLSLIPQSAKDNFLIEFNKKIPTYDQLFEYQIDLKLYDRHRFINESKILTPDFKAKITKKYDLSWSEFRAYLRNKMNSAEINRQQYSVRRHGILGPDLSTSFFILRKGGRVRFKHQPDLWETDHKKLPKTFDKKYRLLSIDASQLNLIYEGMDNLILLYELEELNLAQNCKLDDWSCDKIARIFRNSQKLTYLNLSDIPLITHKGIECLHKINSLKTLVIKGTKAANFPFIELLVLMYNEINPGCKIIYK
;
A
#
# COMPACT_ATOMS: atom_id res chain seq x y z
N MET A 1 47.42 -34.98 -37.25
CA MET A 1 46.17 -34.56 -37.93
C MET A 1 45.42 -33.63 -36.97
N PHE A 2 45.87 -32.39 -36.80
CA PHE A 2 45.41 -31.20 -37.55
C PHE A 2 43.89 -30.92 -37.47
N ALA A 3 43.50 -30.19 -36.42
CA ALA A 3 42.89 -28.85 -36.46
C ALA A 3 41.51 -28.56 -37.12
N LEU A 4 40.78 -27.69 -36.40
CA LEU A 4 39.96 -26.54 -36.85
C LEU A 4 38.43 -26.62 -37.09
N LYS A 5 37.78 -25.54 -36.60
CA LYS A 5 36.61 -24.76 -37.12
C LYS A 5 35.19 -24.92 -36.53
N THR A 6 34.79 -23.86 -35.78
CA THR A 6 33.51 -23.09 -35.85
C THR A 6 32.19 -23.78 -35.45
N SER A 7 31.10 -23.11 -35.05
CA SER A 7 30.75 -21.67 -35.07
C SER A 7 29.81 -21.25 -33.92
N THR A 8 29.56 -19.95 -33.80
CA THR A 8 28.66 -19.27 -32.85
C THR A 8 27.16 -19.46 -33.14
N SER A 9 26.31 -19.42 -32.09
CA SER A 9 25.00 -18.70 -32.09
C SER A 9 24.26 -18.80 -30.74
N ILE A 10 24.48 -17.82 -29.84
CA ILE A 10 23.54 -17.50 -28.74
C ILE A 10 23.58 -15.98 -28.52
N PHE A 11 22.65 -15.21 -29.10
CA PHE A 11 22.15 -13.92 -28.60
C PHE A 11 21.11 -13.39 -29.60
N GLY A 12 19.86 -13.11 -29.18
CA GLY A 12 18.84 -12.81 -30.18
C GLY A 12 17.46 -12.29 -29.77
N GLN A 13 17.17 -11.94 -28.51
CA GLN A 13 15.90 -11.26 -28.17
C GLN A 13 16.09 -10.13 -27.15
N ARG A 14 16.39 -8.92 -27.64
CA ARG A 14 16.11 -7.68 -26.91
C ARG A 14 14.72 -7.19 -27.30
N LEU A 15 13.71 -7.36 -26.44
CA LEU A 15 12.39 -6.74 -26.66
C LEU A 15 12.54 -5.22 -26.69
N SER A 16 12.13 -4.61 -27.81
CA SER A 16 12.24 -3.18 -28.03
C SER A 16 11.10 -2.43 -27.34
N ILE A 17 11.45 -1.53 -26.41
CA ILE A 17 10.52 -0.68 -25.65
C ILE A 17 9.71 0.29 -26.55
N ARG A 18 10.07 0.42 -27.84
CA ARG A 18 9.36 1.29 -28.81
C ARG A 18 7.88 0.93 -29.04
N PHE A 19 7.44 -0.30 -28.77
CA PHE A 19 6.08 -0.74 -29.17
C PHE A 19 4.94 -0.27 -28.24
N LEU A 20 5.23 0.10 -26.99
CA LEU A 20 4.18 0.46 -26.02
C LEU A 20 3.67 1.91 -26.11
N LEU A 21 4.40 2.80 -26.78
CA LEU A 21 4.00 4.22 -26.90
C LEU A 21 2.98 4.50 -28.01
N VAL A 22 2.89 3.64 -29.03
CA VAL A 22 2.04 3.89 -30.23
C VAL A 22 0.56 3.61 -29.96
N ASN A 23 0.23 2.61 -29.13
CA ASN A 23 -1.15 2.14 -28.97
C ASN A 23 -2.06 3.05 -28.14
N HIS A 24 -1.54 4.06 -27.44
CA HIS A 24 -2.38 4.96 -26.62
C HIS A 24 -2.85 6.23 -27.36
N PHE A 25 -2.36 6.50 -28.57
CA PHE A 25 -2.69 7.70 -29.34
C PHE A 25 -3.76 7.51 -30.44
N ARG A 26 -4.30 6.30 -30.64
CA ARG A 26 -5.26 6.02 -31.73
C ARG A 26 -6.74 6.27 -31.38
N THR A 27 -7.07 6.65 -30.15
CA THR A 27 -8.46 6.82 -29.68
C THR A 27 -8.78 8.26 -29.22
N LYS A 28 -8.56 9.25 -30.10
CA LYS A 28 -9.17 10.60 -30.04
C LYS A 28 -8.79 11.43 -31.28
N ASN A 29 -9.50 11.21 -32.39
CA ASN A 29 -9.57 12.17 -33.49
C ASN A 29 -10.99 12.11 -34.07
N GLY A 30 -11.78 13.16 -33.80
CA GLY A 30 -13.12 13.34 -34.31
C GLY A 30 -13.42 14.82 -34.46
N SER A 31 -13.85 15.21 -35.66
CA SER A 31 -14.43 16.51 -36.04
C SER A 31 -13.71 17.80 -35.60
N LYS A 32 -13.05 18.47 -36.56
CA LYS A 32 -13.20 19.93 -36.75
C LYS A 32 -13.32 20.26 -38.24
N THR A 33 -14.24 21.17 -38.54
CA THR A 33 -14.62 21.64 -39.88
C THR A 33 -13.78 22.83 -40.36
N ALA A 34 -13.94 23.19 -41.64
CA ALA A 34 -13.08 24.07 -42.42
C ALA A 34 -13.31 25.59 -42.24
N VAL A 35 -12.40 26.38 -42.83
CA VAL A 35 -12.45 27.78 -43.36
C VAL A 35 -10.98 28.19 -43.60
N SER A 36 -10.42 28.20 -44.82
CA SER A 36 -10.43 29.27 -45.87
C SER A 36 -9.89 30.64 -45.38
N ASN A 37 -9.01 31.39 -46.07
CA ASN A 37 -8.53 31.35 -47.46
C ASN A 37 -7.20 32.14 -47.65
N GLN A 38 -6.42 31.81 -48.71
CA GLN A 38 -5.60 32.67 -49.62
C GLN A 38 -4.59 33.69 -49.03
N SER A 39 -3.41 33.96 -49.62
CA SER A 39 -3.04 34.23 -51.04
C SER A 39 -1.57 33.80 -51.33
N SER A 40 -1.26 33.06 -52.41
CA SER A 40 -0.58 33.49 -53.66
C SER A 40 0.62 34.45 -53.50
N GLU A 41 1.79 34.35 -54.17
CA GLU A 41 2.36 33.47 -55.23
C GLU A 41 3.88 33.83 -55.40
N SER A 42 4.77 33.26 -56.24
CA SER A 42 4.82 32.11 -57.19
C SER A 42 6.31 31.79 -57.57
N THR A 43 6.56 30.71 -58.32
CA THR A 43 7.80 30.37 -59.11
C THR A 43 9.11 30.08 -58.34
N ASN A 44 9.94 29.08 -58.68
CA ASN A 44 9.89 27.99 -59.70
C ASN A 44 10.60 26.73 -59.15
N GLU A 45 10.18 25.54 -59.59
CA GLU A 45 10.90 24.29 -59.35
C GLU A 45 11.93 24.01 -60.47
N THR A 46 13.15 23.59 -60.09
CA THR A 46 13.88 22.59 -60.88
C THR A 46 14.72 21.71 -59.95
N THR A 47 14.43 20.41 -59.93
CA THR A 47 15.20 19.41 -59.17
C THR A 47 16.58 19.15 -59.80
N GLN A 48 17.62 19.12 -58.97
CA GLN A 48 18.69 18.12 -59.09
C GLN A 48 19.33 17.85 -57.71
N LYS A 49 19.75 16.60 -57.51
CA LYS A 49 20.31 16.10 -56.24
C LYS A 49 21.80 16.47 -56.18
N ASP A 50 22.37 16.64 -54.98
CA ASP A 50 23.29 15.65 -54.39
C ASP A 50 24.04 16.13 -53.12
N HIS A 51 24.15 15.20 -52.17
CA HIS A 51 25.23 15.00 -51.18
C HIS A 51 25.74 16.13 -50.22
N LEU A 52 25.62 15.77 -48.92
CA LEU A 52 26.69 15.66 -47.89
C LEU A 52 26.74 16.63 -46.67
N LYS A 53 27.00 15.99 -45.51
CA LYS A 53 27.51 16.49 -44.22
C LYS A 53 26.60 17.35 -43.32
N SER A 54 26.11 16.70 -42.26
CA SER A 54 25.72 17.34 -41.01
C SER A 54 26.91 17.37 -40.04
N GLU A 55 27.44 18.55 -39.75
CA GLU A 55 28.28 18.74 -38.57
C GLU A 55 27.38 18.85 -37.32
N LYS A 56 27.82 18.26 -36.21
CA LYS A 56 27.13 18.35 -34.92
C LYS A 56 27.93 19.29 -34.04
N ASP A 57 27.31 20.37 -33.59
CA ASP A 57 27.98 21.34 -32.72
C ASP A 57 28.37 20.73 -31.37
N LEU A 58 29.67 20.53 -31.15
CA LEU A 58 30.23 20.04 -29.89
C LEU A 58 30.22 21.10 -28.76
N SER A 59 29.61 22.27 -28.97
CA SER A 59 29.67 23.43 -28.06
C SER A 59 28.95 23.22 -26.72
N LEU A 60 28.00 22.29 -26.64
CA LEU A 60 27.07 22.13 -25.51
C LEU A 60 27.54 21.19 -24.37
N ILE A 61 28.76 20.64 -24.45
CA ILE A 61 29.33 19.76 -23.41
C ILE A 61 30.15 20.63 -22.42
N PRO A 62 29.98 20.47 -21.08
CA PRO A 62 30.73 21.23 -20.09
C PRO A 62 32.24 20.99 -20.21
N GLN A 63 33.04 22.05 -20.04
CA GLN A 63 34.48 22.04 -20.33
C GLN A 63 35.24 20.97 -19.55
N SER A 64 34.97 20.77 -18.26
CA SER A 64 35.61 19.71 -17.45
C SER A 64 35.44 18.29 -18.00
N ALA A 65 34.34 18.00 -18.71
CA ALA A 65 34.15 16.71 -19.38
C ALA A 65 34.93 16.61 -20.70
N LYS A 66 35.04 17.71 -21.46
CA LYS A 66 35.90 17.79 -22.66
C LYS A 66 37.38 17.67 -22.31
N ASP A 67 37.83 18.35 -21.27
CA ASP A 67 39.25 18.48 -20.96
C ASP A 67 39.80 17.16 -20.41
N ASN A 68 39.04 16.46 -19.57
CA ASN A 68 39.35 15.08 -19.17
C ASN A 68 39.37 14.12 -20.39
N PHE A 69 38.45 14.28 -21.34
CA PHE A 69 38.46 13.50 -22.59
C PHE A 69 39.71 13.77 -23.46
N LEU A 70 40.06 15.05 -23.66
CA LEU A 70 41.15 15.45 -24.56
C LEU A 70 42.53 15.03 -24.05
N ILE A 71 42.72 14.93 -22.74
CA ILE A 71 43.99 14.50 -22.12
C ILE A 71 44.25 12.99 -22.33
N GLU A 72 43.23 12.13 -22.31
CA GLU A 72 43.38 10.69 -22.62
C GLU A 72 43.44 10.38 -24.12
N PHE A 73 42.58 11.02 -24.93
CA PHE A 73 42.41 10.66 -26.35
C PHE A 73 43.66 10.91 -27.22
N ASN A 74 44.59 11.76 -26.78
CA ASN A 74 45.73 12.16 -27.60
C ASN A 74 46.96 11.23 -27.50
N LYS A 75 46.85 10.06 -26.83
CA LYS A 75 47.96 9.08 -26.73
C LYS A 75 47.63 7.60 -27.00
N LYS A 76 46.36 7.17 -26.99
CA LYS A 76 45.95 5.83 -27.45
C LYS A 76 44.58 5.85 -28.13
N ILE A 77 44.41 4.97 -29.11
CA ILE A 77 43.10 4.66 -29.71
C ILE A 77 42.20 4.13 -28.58
N PRO A 78 41.00 4.69 -28.36
CA PRO A 78 40.15 4.28 -27.25
C PRO A 78 39.69 2.83 -27.41
N THR A 79 39.72 2.07 -26.32
CA THR A 79 39.20 0.71 -26.29
C THR A 79 37.68 0.75 -26.50
N TYR A 80 37.11 -0.28 -27.15
CA TYR A 80 35.67 -0.35 -27.44
C TYR A 80 34.79 -0.07 -26.20
N ASP A 81 35.21 -0.56 -25.04
CA ASP A 81 34.52 -0.36 -23.76
C ASP A 81 34.39 1.12 -23.36
N GLN A 82 35.42 1.94 -23.57
CA GLN A 82 35.38 3.38 -23.28
C GLN A 82 34.39 4.12 -24.21
N LEU A 83 34.34 3.72 -25.48
CA LEU A 83 33.35 4.25 -26.43
C LEU A 83 31.93 3.79 -26.11
N PHE A 84 31.77 2.58 -25.57
CA PHE A 84 30.49 2.02 -25.17
C PHE A 84 29.91 2.72 -23.94
N GLU A 85 30.71 2.93 -22.89
CA GLU A 85 30.30 3.69 -21.70
C GLU A 85 29.93 5.14 -22.06
N TYR A 86 30.75 5.83 -22.87
CA TYR A 86 30.41 7.18 -23.35
C TYR A 86 29.07 7.24 -24.12
N GLN A 87 28.76 6.22 -24.93
CA GLN A 87 27.47 6.12 -25.61
C GLN A 87 26.30 5.80 -24.66
N ILE A 88 26.55 5.17 -23.51
CA ILE A 88 25.56 4.96 -22.46
C ILE A 88 25.29 6.28 -21.74
N ASP A 89 26.33 7.00 -21.33
CA ASP A 89 26.22 8.28 -20.64
C ASP A 89 25.50 9.35 -21.47
N LEU A 90 25.83 9.48 -22.75
CA LEU A 90 25.09 10.36 -23.68
C LEU A 90 23.60 10.01 -23.72
N LYS A 91 23.25 8.72 -23.82
CA LYS A 91 21.84 8.28 -23.85
C LYS A 91 21.13 8.51 -22.51
N LEU A 92 21.84 8.39 -21.39
CA LEU A 92 21.29 8.70 -20.06
C LEU A 92 21.04 10.21 -19.91
N TYR A 93 21.99 11.05 -20.32
CA TYR A 93 21.87 12.50 -20.34
C TYR A 93 20.70 12.98 -21.21
N ASP A 94 20.64 12.53 -22.47
CA ASP A 94 19.54 12.86 -23.39
C ASP A 94 18.19 12.45 -22.80
N ARG A 95 18.08 11.24 -22.24
CA ARG A 95 16.85 10.76 -21.60
C ARG A 95 16.44 11.67 -20.42
N HIS A 96 17.38 12.06 -19.56
CA HIS A 96 17.11 12.99 -18.46
C HIS A 96 16.68 14.37 -18.97
N ARG A 97 17.30 14.87 -20.05
CA ARG A 97 16.94 16.13 -20.70
C ARG A 97 15.52 16.09 -21.26
N PHE A 98 15.16 15.06 -22.05
CA PHE A 98 13.81 14.90 -22.60
C PHE A 98 12.73 14.82 -21.51
N ILE A 99 12.97 14.08 -20.43
CA ILE A 99 12.06 14.03 -19.27
C ILE A 99 11.93 15.41 -18.63
N ASN A 100 13.03 16.16 -18.52
CA ASN A 100 13.04 17.48 -17.89
C ASN A 100 12.38 18.59 -18.73
N GLU A 101 12.59 18.62 -20.04
CA GLU A 101 12.05 19.64 -20.96
C GLU A 101 10.58 19.36 -21.36
N SER A 102 10.07 18.13 -21.17
CA SER A 102 8.71 17.76 -21.55
C SER A 102 7.62 18.48 -20.73
N LYS A 103 6.94 19.44 -21.36
CA LYS A 103 5.76 20.16 -20.79
C LYS A 103 4.50 19.29 -20.64
N ILE A 104 4.52 18.08 -21.19
CA ILE A 104 3.37 17.15 -21.27
C ILE A 104 3.27 16.27 -20.00
N LEU A 105 4.38 16.07 -19.28
CA LEU A 105 4.41 15.23 -18.09
C LEU A 105 4.09 16.07 -16.84
N THR A 106 3.21 15.55 -15.96
CA THR A 106 2.93 16.22 -14.69
C THR A 106 4.18 16.25 -13.79
N PRO A 107 4.37 17.29 -12.96
CA PRO A 107 5.52 17.40 -12.07
C PRO A 107 5.73 16.15 -11.19
N ASP A 108 4.63 15.58 -10.67
CA ASP A 108 4.67 14.35 -9.86
C ASP A 108 5.15 13.14 -10.66
N PHE A 109 4.73 12.98 -11.91
CA PHE A 109 5.15 11.88 -12.76
C PHE A 109 6.61 12.01 -13.18
N LYS A 110 7.05 13.24 -13.48
CA LYS A 110 8.45 13.58 -13.73
C LYS A 110 9.32 13.29 -12.50
N ALA A 111 8.93 13.76 -11.31
CA ALA A 111 9.59 13.46 -10.05
C ALA A 111 9.55 11.96 -9.67
N LYS A 112 8.55 11.22 -10.15
CA LYS A 112 8.47 9.77 -9.99
C LYS A 112 9.51 9.05 -10.87
N ILE A 113 9.65 9.44 -12.14
CA ILE A 113 10.63 8.82 -13.05
C ILE A 113 12.08 9.17 -12.68
N THR A 114 12.34 10.38 -12.18
CA THR A 114 13.70 10.81 -11.82
C THR A 114 14.18 10.27 -10.47
N LYS A 115 13.29 9.75 -9.62
CA LYS A 115 13.69 8.99 -8.43
C LYS A 115 14.43 7.72 -8.86
N LYS A 116 15.64 7.53 -8.31
CA LYS A 116 16.36 6.25 -8.41
C LYS A 116 15.51 5.19 -7.71
N TYR A 117 14.84 4.36 -8.50
CA TYR A 117 14.25 3.12 -8.03
C TYR A 117 15.30 2.03 -8.10
N ASP A 118 15.69 1.50 -6.95
CA ASP A 118 16.50 0.30 -6.89
C ASP A 118 15.64 -0.87 -7.35
N LEU A 119 15.76 -1.25 -8.63
CA LEU A 119 15.04 -2.36 -9.26
C LEU A 119 15.53 -3.75 -8.76
N SER A 120 16.19 -3.78 -7.60
CA SER A 120 16.64 -5.01 -6.95
C SER A 120 15.45 -5.92 -6.66
N TRP A 121 15.65 -7.23 -6.81
CA TRP A 121 14.63 -8.23 -6.55
C TRP A 121 14.17 -8.24 -5.08
N SER A 122 15.03 -7.82 -4.15
CA SER A 122 14.67 -7.62 -2.73
C SER A 122 13.70 -6.45 -2.54
N GLU A 123 13.98 -5.31 -3.17
CA GLU A 123 13.14 -4.11 -3.15
C GLU A 123 11.82 -4.33 -3.89
N PHE A 124 11.83 -5.06 -5.02
CA PHE A 124 10.59 -5.44 -5.70
C PHE A 124 9.68 -6.30 -4.79
N ARG A 125 10.25 -7.27 -4.06
CA ARG A 125 9.51 -8.05 -3.05
C ARG A 125 9.02 -7.17 -1.89
N ALA A 126 9.82 -6.21 -1.42
CA ALA A 126 9.42 -5.26 -0.38
C ALA A 126 8.27 -4.36 -0.86
N TYR A 127 8.35 -3.81 -2.07
CA TYR A 127 7.29 -3.04 -2.72
C TYR A 127 5.99 -3.85 -2.86
N LEU A 128 6.07 -5.12 -3.28
CA LEU A 128 4.89 -5.99 -3.34
C LEU A 128 4.26 -6.21 -1.96
N ARG A 129 5.06 -6.51 -0.92
CA ARG A 129 4.57 -6.62 0.47
C ARG A 129 3.91 -5.32 0.95
N ASN A 130 4.54 -4.18 0.72
CA ASN A 130 4.01 -2.87 1.10
C ASN A 130 2.70 -2.58 0.36
N LYS A 131 2.61 -2.90 -0.94
CA LYS A 131 1.38 -2.76 -1.72
C LYS A 131 0.25 -3.69 -1.24
N MET A 132 0.58 -4.90 -0.79
CA MET A 132 -0.39 -5.80 -0.14
C MET A 132 -0.85 -5.24 1.21
N ASN A 133 0.06 -4.77 2.06
CA ASN A 133 -0.26 -4.14 3.34
C ASN A 133 -1.17 -2.90 3.15
N SER A 134 -0.85 -2.01 2.21
CA SER A 134 -1.70 -0.86 1.88
C SER A 134 -3.08 -1.29 1.35
N ALA A 135 -3.16 -2.37 0.58
CA ALA A 135 -4.44 -2.92 0.12
C ALA A 135 -5.26 -3.53 1.27
N GLU A 136 -4.62 -4.14 2.27
CA GLU A 136 -5.27 -4.59 3.50
C GLU A 136 -5.77 -3.42 4.35
N ILE A 137 -4.95 -2.37 4.54
CA ILE A 137 -5.33 -1.15 5.25
C ILE A 137 -6.58 -0.53 4.61
N ASN A 138 -6.55 -0.30 3.29
CA ASN A 138 -7.68 0.27 2.56
C ASN A 138 -8.95 -0.61 2.60
N ARG A 139 -8.82 -1.93 2.79
CA ARG A 139 -9.97 -2.85 2.95
C ARG A 139 -10.57 -2.83 4.35
N GLN A 140 -9.78 -2.46 5.37
CA GLN A 140 -10.20 -2.39 6.76
C GLN A 140 -10.58 -0.99 7.21
N GLN A 141 -10.21 0.05 6.46
CA GLN A 141 -10.52 1.44 6.77
C GLN A 141 -12.02 1.69 7.02
N TYR A 142 -12.30 2.47 8.07
CA TYR A 142 -13.63 2.93 8.43
C TYR A 142 -14.33 3.66 7.27
N SER A 143 -15.55 3.21 6.92
CA SER A 143 -16.36 3.84 5.88
C SER A 143 -17.51 4.65 6.48
N VAL A 144 -17.37 5.99 6.46
CA VAL A 144 -18.39 6.94 6.95
C VAL A 144 -19.75 6.68 6.27
N ARG A 145 -19.76 6.51 4.94
CA ARG A 145 -21.00 6.28 4.16
C ARG A 145 -21.72 4.99 4.59
N ARG A 146 -20.99 3.90 4.89
CA ARG A 146 -21.58 2.64 5.33
C ARG A 146 -22.27 2.80 6.70
N HIS A 147 -21.58 3.44 7.65
CA HIS A 147 -22.11 3.69 8.99
C HIS A 147 -23.31 4.64 8.97
N GLY A 148 -23.36 5.61 8.06
CA GLY A 148 -24.52 6.49 7.87
C GLY A 148 -25.77 5.78 7.31
N ILE A 149 -25.60 4.82 6.39
CA ILE A 149 -26.73 4.11 5.74
C ILE A 149 -27.25 2.94 6.58
N LEU A 150 -26.35 2.19 7.22
CA LEU A 150 -26.68 0.97 7.96
C LEU A 150 -26.76 1.18 9.48
N GLY A 151 -26.28 2.31 9.99
CA GLY A 151 -26.02 2.51 11.42
C GLY A 151 -24.77 1.75 11.91
N PRO A 152 -24.33 1.96 13.16
CA PRO A 152 -23.10 1.37 13.69
C PRO A 152 -23.14 -0.15 13.78
N ASP A 153 -24.16 -0.72 14.42
CA ASP A 153 -24.27 -2.16 14.68
C ASP A 153 -24.22 -3.00 13.40
N LEU A 154 -25.06 -2.70 12.42
CA LEU A 154 -25.07 -3.41 11.12
C LEU A 154 -23.80 -3.15 10.32
N SER A 155 -23.30 -1.91 10.27
CA SER A 155 -22.05 -1.60 9.54
C SER A 155 -20.84 -2.39 10.08
N THR A 156 -20.75 -2.52 11.40
CA THR A 156 -19.80 -3.38 12.10
C THR A 156 -20.01 -4.85 11.73
N SER A 157 -21.26 -5.31 11.79
CA SER A 157 -21.62 -6.69 11.44
C SER A 157 -21.18 -7.04 10.02
N PHE A 158 -21.48 -6.20 9.03
CA PHE A 158 -21.02 -6.39 7.66
C PHE A 158 -19.49 -6.39 7.52
N PHE A 159 -18.77 -5.61 8.32
CA PHE A 159 -17.30 -5.62 8.32
C PHE A 159 -16.75 -6.95 8.85
N ILE A 160 -17.21 -7.39 10.02
CA ILE A 160 -16.78 -8.64 10.67
C ILE A 160 -17.16 -9.87 9.83
N LEU A 161 -18.41 -9.97 9.37
CA LEU A 161 -18.87 -11.09 8.54
C LEU A 161 -18.16 -11.16 7.18
N ARG A 162 -17.85 -10.01 6.55
CA ARG A 162 -17.08 -9.97 5.30
C ARG A 162 -15.62 -10.43 5.50
N LYS A 163 -15.10 -10.35 6.71
CA LYS A 163 -13.78 -10.87 7.10
C LYS A 163 -13.78 -12.37 7.45
N GLY A 164 -14.96 -12.99 7.62
CA GLY A 164 -15.11 -14.37 8.06
C GLY A 164 -15.34 -14.54 9.57
N GLY A 165 -15.61 -13.44 10.29
CA GLY A 165 -15.99 -13.49 11.70
C GLY A 165 -17.45 -13.85 11.90
N ARG A 166 -17.88 -13.87 13.16
CA ARG A 166 -19.24 -14.22 13.58
C ARG A 166 -19.81 -13.14 14.48
N VAL A 167 -21.12 -12.93 14.44
CA VAL A 167 -21.81 -11.94 15.29
C VAL A 167 -23.10 -12.50 15.87
N ARG A 168 -23.48 -12.01 17.04
CA ARG A 168 -24.72 -12.35 17.75
C ARG A 168 -25.52 -11.08 17.98
N PHE A 169 -26.82 -11.12 17.71
CA PHE A 169 -27.69 -9.96 17.85
C PHE A 169 -28.56 -10.04 19.10
N LYS A 170 -29.15 -8.92 19.53
CA LYS A 170 -30.06 -8.89 20.69
C LYS A 170 -31.43 -9.52 20.42
N HIS A 171 -31.94 -9.44 19.18
CA HIS A 171 -33.23 -10.05 18.81
C HIS A 171 -33.13 -11.57 18.62
N GLN A 172 -31.93 -12.05 18.32
CA GLN A 172 -31.55 -13.46 18.26
C GLN A 172 -30.23 -13.62 19.04
N PRO A 173 -30.32 -13.78 20.37
CA PRO A 173 -29.33 -14.61 21.06
C PRO A 173 -29.43 -16.04 20.49
N ASP A 174 -28.68 -16.96 21.09
CA ASP A 174 -28.54 -18.37 20.72
C ASP A 174 -27.91 -18.63 19.34
N LEU A 175 -28.36 -17.94 18.29
CA LEU A 175 -27.79 -18.01 16.95
C LEU A 175 -26.53 -17.13 16.81
N TRP A 176 -25.50 -17.69 16.17
CA TRP A 176 -24.36 -16.95 15.65
C TRP A 176 -24.53 -16.77 14.15
N GLU A 177 -24.59 -15.52 13.70
CA GLU A 177 -24.59 -15.22 12.28
C GLU A 177 -23.18 -15.22 11.71
N THR A 178 -23.06 -15.81 10.52
CA THR A 178 -21.82 -15.94 9.74
C THR A 178 -21.99 -15.33 8.33
N ASP A 179 -23.23 -15.24 7.84
CA ASP A 179 -23.51 -14.86 6.45
C ASP A 179 -23.93 -13.39 6.35
N HIS A 180 -23.01 -12.55 5.85
CA HIS A 180 -23.29 -11.15 5.51
C HIS A 180 -24.48 -10.95 4.55
N LYS A 181 -24.94 -11.99 3.85
CA LYS A 181 -26.09 -11.94 2.93
C LYS A 181 -27.44 -11.94 3.64
N LYS A 182 -27.53 -12.46 4.88
CA LYS A 182 -28.77 -12.50 5.67
C LYS A 182 -29.09 -11.14 6.30
N LEU A 183 -28.09 -10.28 6.47
CA LEU A 183 -28.27 -8.96 7.06
C LEU A 183 -29.04 -7.99 6.13
N PRO A 184 -29.90 -7.12 6.69
CA PRO A 184 -30.59 -6.11 5.92
C PRO A 184 -29.61 -5.09 5.33
N LYS A 185 -29.89 -4.62 4.11
CA LYS A 185 -29.11 -3.59 3.41
C LYS A 185 -29.48 -2.15 3.79
N THR A 186 -30.40 -1.99 4.73
CA THR A 186 -30.93 -0.74 5.26
C THR A 186 -30.83 -0.79 6.79
N PHE A 187 -30.72 0.37 7.43
CA PHE A 187 -30.79 0.45 8.89
C PHE A 187 -32.07 -0.21 9.43
N ASP A 188 -31.93 -1.11 10.39
CA ASP A 188 -33.03 -1.68 11.18
C ASP A 188 -32.62 -1.68 12.66
N LYS A 189 -33.44 -1.02 13.49
CA LYS A 189 -33.24 -0.88 14.94
C LYS A 189 -33.24 -2.21 15.70
N LYS A 190 -33.77 -3.30 15.11
CA LYS A 190 -33.76 -4.66 15.68
C LYS A 190 -32.36 -5.29 15.74
N TYR A 191 -31.46 -4.90 14.84
CA TYR A 191 -30.13 -5.49 14.71
C TYR A 191 -29.11 -4.76 15.59
N ARG A 192 -29.26 -4.89 16.90
CA ARG A 192 -28.27 -4.47 17.90
C ARG A 192 -27.27 -5.59 18.16
N LEU A 193 -25.98 -5.27 18.17
CA LEU A 193 -24.92 -6.25 18.42
C LEU A 193 -24.80 -6.55 19.92
N LEU A 194 -24.77 -7.84 20.24
CA LEU A 194 -24.59 -8.37 21.60
C LEU A 194 -23.19 -8.97 21.77
N SER A 195 -22.77 -9.85 20.87
CA SER A 195 -21.44 -10.48 20.89
C SER A 195 -20.78 -10.41 19.52
N ILE A 196 -19.48 -10.16 19.50
CA ILE A 196 -18.64 -10.21 18.30
C ILE A 196 -17.55 -11.26 18.52
N ASP A 197 -17.48 -12.22 17.61
CA ASP A 197 -16.38 -13.15 17.51
C ASP A 197 -15.54 -12.85 16.27
N ALA A 198 -14.39 -12.24 16.51
CA ALA A 198 -13.43 -11.80 15.52
C ALA A 198 -12.08 -12.52 15.66
N SER A 199 -12.11 -13.80 16.07
CA SER A 199 -10.93 -14.66 16.05
C SER A 199 -10.32 -14.82 14.65
N GLN A 200 -8.99 -14.84 14.53
CA GLN A 200 -8.24 -15.13 13.29
C GLN A 200 -8.50 -14.19 12.07
N LEU A 201 -9.13 -13.03 12.24
CA LEU A 201 -9.53 -12.16 11.11
C LEU A 201 -8.43 -11.29 10.50
N ASN A 202 -7.21 -11.35 11.05
CA ASN A 202 -6.10 -10.46 10.76
C ASN A 202 -6.54 -8.97 10.82
N LEU A 203 -7.19 -8.62 11.94
CA LEU A 203 -7.53 -7.24 12.25
C LEU A 203 -6.26 -6.40 12.45
N ILE A 204 -6.33 -5.15 12.01
CA ILE A 204 -5.29 -4.14 12.14
C ILE A 204 -5.84 -2.93 12.89
N TYR A 205 -4.95 -2.04 13.32
CA TYR A 205 -5.28 -0.81 14.06
C TYR A 205 -6.37 0.05 13.39
N GLU A 206 -6.36 0.23 12.07
CA GLU A 206 -7.37 0.98 11.31
C GLU A 206 -8.71 0.24 11.21
N GLY A 207 -8.69 -1.09 11.27
CA GLY A 207 -9.90 -1.92 11.26
C GLY A 207 -10.75 -1.76 12.52
N MET A 208 -10.10 -1.45 13.64
CA MET A 208 -10.75 -1.24 14.94
C MET A 208 -11.68 -0.01 14.97
N ASP A 209 -11.48 0.97 14.08
CA ASP A 209 -12.37 2.13 13.98
C ASP A 209 -13.78 1.75 13.45
N ASN A 210 -13.97 0.54 12.91
CA ASN A 210 -15.31 0.00 12.61
C ASN A 210 -16.06 -0.52 13.85
N LEU A 211 -15.47 -0.53 15.05
CA LEU A 211 -16.12 -1.00 16.29
C LEU A 211 -16.74 0.16 17.12
N ILE A 212 -16.89 1.35 16.54
CA ILE A 212 -17.40 2.53 17.26
C ILE A 212 -18.92 2.49 17.48
N LEU A 213 -19.38 3.16 18.54
CA LEU A 213 -20.80 3.40 18.85
C LEU A 213 -21.63 2.10 19.06
N LEU A 214 -20.97 1.04 19.56
CA LEU A 214 -21.60 -0.23 19.94
C LEU A 214 -22.07 -0.18 21.40
N TYR A 215 -23.31 0.27 21.62
CA TYR A 215 -23.85 0.52 22.96
C TYR A 215 -24.28 -0.74 23.72
N GLU A 216 -24.67 -1.80 23.02
CA GLU A 216 -25.22 -3.03 23.62
C GLU A 216 -24.26 -4.22 23.54
N LEU A 217 -23.00 -3.99 23.15
CA LEU A 217 -21.98 -5.05 23.05
C LEU A 217 -21.55 -5.53 24.44
N GLU A 218 -21.77 -6.82 24.70
CA GLU A 218 -21.45 -7.50 25.97
C GLU A 218 -20.18 -8.36 25.87
N GLU A 219 -19.86 -8.91 24.70
CA GLU A 219 -18.71 -9.80 24.47
C GLU A 219 -17.92 -9.43 23.21
N LEU A 220 -16.59 -9.36 23.32
CA LEU A 220 -15.68 -9.12 22.19
C LEU A 220 -14.51 -10.11 22.21
N ASN A 221 -14.49 -11.04 21.25
CA ASN A 221 -13.36 -11.96 21.05
C ASN A 221 -12.47 -11.49 19.90
N LEU A 222 -11.19 -11.27 20.16
CA LEU A 222 -10.16 -10.86 19.20
C LEU A 222 -8.99 -11.85 19.15
N ALA A 223 -9.17 -13.09 19.63
CA ALA A 223 -8.10 -14.08 19.70
C ALA A 223 -7.37 -14.30 18.35
N GLN A 224 -6.08 -14.61 18.41
CA GLN A 224 -5.26 -15.00 17.24
C GLN A 224 -5.19 -13.95 16.12
N ASN A 225 -5.29 -12.66 16.46
CA ASN A 225 -5.05 -11.56 15.52
C ASN A 225 -3.60 -11.06 15.61
N CYS A 226 -2.70 -11.64 14.81
CA CYS A 226 -1.25 -11.40 14.89
C CYS A 226 -0.77 -9.96 14.57
N LYS A 227 -1.65 -9.06 14.11
CA LYS A 227 -1.34 -7.66 13.74
C LYS A 227 -1.91 -6.62 14.73
N LEU A 228 -2.36 -7.06 15.92
CA LEU A 228 -2.84 -6.16 16.97
C LEU A 228 -1.72 -5.88 17.99
N ASP A 229 -1.42 -4.60 18.17
CA ASP A 229 -0.35 -4.10 19.03
C ASP A 229 -0.91 -3.40 20.29
N ASP A 230 -0.02 -2.94 21.18
CA ASP A 230 -0.38 -2.13 22.36
C ASP A 230 -1.22 -0.89 22.00
N TRP A 231 -0.94 -0.22 20.86
CA TRP A 231 -1.76 0.89 20.37
C TRP A 231 -3.19 0.48 20.01
N SER A 232 -3.40 -0.77 19.59
CA SER A 232 -4.75 -1.30 19.35
C SER A 232 -5.50 -1.48 20.67
N CYS A 233 -4.81 -1.82 21.76
CA CYS A 233 -5.41 -1.90 23.10
C CYS A 233 -5.84 -0.52 23.61
N ASP A 234 -5.01 0.52 23.46
CA ASP A 234 -5.45 1.89 23.81
C ASP A 234 -6.62 2.37 22.94
N LYS A 235 -6.65 2.02 21.65
CA LYS A 235 -7.83 2.30 20.80
C LYS A 235 -9.09 1.56 21.28
N ILE A 236 -9.00 0.28 21.65
CA ILE A 236 -10.12 -0.48 22.26
C ILE A 236 -10.58 0.25 23.54
N ALA A 237 -9.64 0.58 24.42
CA ALA A 237 -9.90 1.30 25.66
C ALA A 237 -10.62 2.64 25.41
N ARG A 238 -10.20 3.40 24.39
CA ARG A 238 -10.85 4.66 23.99
C ARG A 238 -12.26 4.45 23.42
N ILE A 239 -12.47 3.42 22.60
CA ILE A 239 -13.77 3.11 21.99
C ILE A 239 -14.79 2.69 23.06
N PHE A 240 -14.38 1.83 24.00
CA PHE A 240 -15.26 1.23 25.00
C PHE A 240 -15.22 1.90 26.38
N ARG A 241 -14.47 3.00 26.56
CA ARG A 241 -14.38 3.77 27.82
C ARG A 241 -15.74 4.11 28.42
N ASN A 242 -16.70 4.48 27.56
CA ASN A 242 -18.05 4.88 27.95
C ASN A 242 -19.06 3.72 27.80
N SER A 243 -18.63 2.51 27.45
CA SER A 243 -19.51 1.35 27.39
C SER A 243 -19.84 0.89 28.80
N GLN A 244 -21.13 0.69 29.06
CA GLN A 244 -21.64 0.12 30.32
C GLN A 244 -21.93 -1.39 30.20
N LYS A 245 -21.71 -1.96 29.02
CA LYS A 245 -22.17 -3.31 28.66
C LYS A 245 -21.06 -4.32 28.39
N LEU A 246 -19.87 -3.89 27.97
CA LEU A 246 -18.80 -4.81 27.60
C LEU A 246 -18.25 -5.56 28.83
N THR A 247 -18.68 -6.81 29.00
CA THR A 247 -18.30 -7.65 30.15
C THR A 247 -17.12 -8.58 29.85
N TYR A 248 -16.99 -9.06 28.61
CA TYR A 248 -15.99 -10.05 28.22
C TYR A 248 -15.12 -9.52 27.07
N LEU A 249 -13.80 -9.53 27.27
CA LEU A 249 -12.80 -9.21 26.25
C LEU A 249 -11.74 -10.32 26.18
N ASN A 250 -11.55 -10.91 25.01
CA ASN A 250 -10.54 -11.94 24.77
C ASN A 250 -9.49 -11.45 23.77
N LEU A 251 -8.23 -11.45 24.22
CA LEU A 251 -7.01 -11.06 23.50
C LEU A 251 -6.00 -12.22 23.42
N SER A 252 -6.46 -13.47 23.50
CA SER A 252 -5.59 -14.65 23.47
C SER A 252 -4.75 -14.76 22.20
N ASP A 253 -3.55 -15.31 22.33
CA ASP A 253 -2.61 -15.65 21.25
C ASP A 253 -2.22 -14.45 20.36
N ILE A 254 -2.17 -13.23 20.94
CA ILE A 254 -1.70 -12.03 20.24
C ILE A 254 -0.24 -11.74 20.66
N PRO A 255 0.75 -11.97 19.78
CA PRO A 255 2.18 -11.92 20.13
C PRO A 255 2.77 -10.50 20.22
N LEU A 256 2.04 -9.47 19.80
CA LEU A 256 2.52 -8.08 19.80
C LEU A 256 1.98 -7.26 20.99
N ILE A 257 0.98 -7.76 21.73
CA ILE A 257 0.47 -7.13 22.95
C ILE A 257 1.39 -7.44 24.14
N THR A 258 1.84 -6.38 24.81
CA THR A 258 2.66 -6.39 26.02
C THR A 258 1.86 -5.92 27.25
N HIS A 259 2.50 -5.88 28.42
CA HIS A 259 1.87 -5.35 29.64
C HIS A 259 1.34 -3.92 29.46
N LYS A 260 1.95 -3.09 28.62
CA LYS A 260 1.54 -1.68 28.39
C LYS A 260 0.21 -1.58 27.65
N GLY A 261 -0.03 -2.44 26.67
CA GLY A 261 -1.32 -2.54 25.99
C GLY A 261 -2.41 -2.98 26.95
N ILE A 262 -2.13 -4.00 27.76
CA ILE A 262 -3.08 -4.46 28.78
C ILE A 262 -3.33 -3.39 29.84
N GLU A 263 -2.31 -2.67 30.33
CA GLU A 263 -2.47 -1.56 31.29
C GLU A 263 -3.53 -0.56 30.81
N CYS A 264 -3.54 -0.21 29.52
CA CYS A 264 -4.47 0.77 28.95
C CYS A 264 -5.95 0.36 29.02
N LEU A 265 -6.31 -0.93 29.11
CA LEU A 265 -7.72 -1.38 29.13
C LEU A 265 -8.42 -1.12 30.49
N HIS A 266 -7.71 -0.63 31.52
CA HIS A 266 -8.28 -0.26 32.83
C HIS A 266 -9.37 0.81 32.70
N LYS A 267 -9.34 1.59 31.60
CA LYS A 267 -10.30 2.63 31.25
C LYS A 267 -11.70 2.07 30.92
N ILE A 268 -11.87 0.74 30.82
CA ILE A 268 -13.14 0.06 30.53
C ILE A 268 -13.74 -0.45 31.84
N ASN A 269 -14.47 0.42 32.54
CA ASN A 269 -15.03 0.13 33.87
C ASN A 269 -16.12 -0.95 33.88
N SER A 270 -16.70 -1.31 32.73
CA SER A 270 -17.72 -2.36 32.59
C SER A 270 -17.16 -3.78 32.49
N LEU A 271 -15.84 -3.92 32.28
CA LEU A 271 -15.21 -5.19 32.01
C LEU A 271 -15.21 -6.10 33.25
N LYS A 272 -15.66 -7.34 33.07
CA LYS A 272 -15.71 -8.37 34.13
C LYS A 272 -14.73 -9.52 33.90
N THR A 273 -14.36 -9.78 32.65
CA THR A 273 -13.41 -10.84 32.29
C THR A 273 -12.51 -10.39 31.16
N LEU A 274 -11.21 -10.49 31.38
CA LEU A 274 -10.17 -10.16 30.41
C LEU A 274 -9.28 -11.39 30.21
N VAL A 275 -9.24 -11.95 29.00
CA VAL A 275 -8.43 -13.14 28.68
C VAL A 275 -7.20 -12.73 27.87
N ILE A 276 -6.00 -13.06 28.34
CA ILE A 276 -4.71 -12.66 27.73
C ILE A 276 -3.74 -13.83 27.54
N LYS A 277 -4.23 -15.08 27.60
CA LYS A 277 -3.42 -16.31 27.40
C LYS A 277 -2.58 -16.23 26.11
N GLY A 278 -1.34 -16.72 26.13
CA GLY A 278 -0.49 -16.78 24.94
C GLY A 278 0.06 -15.43 24.43
N THR A 279 -0.20 -14.32 25.11
CA THR A 279 0.36 -12.99 24.79
C THR A 279 1.74 -12.79 25.45
N LYS A 280 2.51 -11.79 25.00
CA LYS A 280 3.72 -11.36 25.73
C LYS A 280 3.38 -10.75 27.10
N ALA A 281 2.18 -10.20 27.26
CA ALA A 281 1.69 -9.70 28.55
C ALA A 281 1.55 -10.83 29.60
N ALA A 282 1.04 -12.01 29.22
CA ALA A 282 0.93 -13.15 30.13
C ALA A 282 2.28 -13.67 30.64
N ASN A 283 3.34 -13.55 29.82
CA ASN A 283 4.71 -13.96 30.18
C ASN A 283 5.50 -12.86 30.91
N PHE A 284 4.86 -11.75 31.30
CA PHE A 284 5.55 -10.64 31.97
C PHE A 284 5.86 -10.99 33.44
N PRO A 285 7.12 -10.85 33.92
CA PRO A 285 7.49 -11.25 35.28
C PRO A 285 6.67 -10.59 36.41
N PHE A 286 6.18 -9.37 36.18
CA PHE A 286 5.40 -8.60 37.16
C PHE A 286 3.91 -8.53 36.82
N ILE A 287 3.36 -9.55 36.14
CA ILE A 287 1.94 -9.64 35.80
C ILE A 287 1.02 -9.54 37.04
N GLU A 288 1.50 -9.98 38.20
CA GLU A 288 0.75 -9.88 39.46
C GLU A 288 0.53 -8.43 39.92
N LEU A 289 1.50 -7.52 39.68
CA LEU A 289 1.33 -6.08 39.96
C LEU A 289 0.29 -5.46 39.02
N LEU A 290 0.27 -5.89 37.76
CA LEU A 290 -0.75 -5.45 36.79
C LEU A 290 -2.15 -5.90 37.22
N VAL A 291 -2.30 -7.15 37.68
CA VAL A 291 -3.56 -7.68 38.21
C VAL A 291 -3.99 -6.94 39.48
N LEU A 292 -3.05 -6.61 40.37
CA LEU A 292 -3.34 -5.83 41.58
C LEU A 292 -3.85 -4.43 41.23
N MET A 293 -3.15 -3.68 40.37
CA MET A 293 -3.59 -2.38 39.86
C MET A 293 -4.99 -2.47 39.21
N TYR A 294 -5.25 -3.55 38.46
CA TYR A 294 -6.57 -3.78 37.86
C TYR A 294 -7.67 -4.00 38.88
N ASN A 295 -7.40 -4.76 39.94
CA ASN A 295 -8.35 -5.01 41.02
C ASN A 295 -8.64 -3.74 41.84
N GLU A 296 -7.67 -2.84 42.00
CA GLU A 296 -7.87 -1.53 42.64
C GLU A 296 -8.78 -0.62 41.80
N ILE A 297 -8.60 -0.58 40.48
CA ILE A 297 -9.38 0.27 39.57
C ILE A 297 -10.77 -0.33 39.28
N ASN A 298 -10.85 -1.65 39.11
CA ASN A 298 -12.07 -2.38 38.79
C ASN A 298 -12.09 -3.74 39.53
N PRO A 299 -12.61 -3.77 40.78
CA PRO A 299 -12.58 -4.97 41.62
C PRO A 299 -13.48 -6.12 41.12
N GLY A 300 -14.30 -5.88 40.09
CA GLY A 300 -15.12 -6.91 39.44
C GLY A 300 -14.45 -7.61 38.26
N CYS A 301 -13.24 -7.21 37.86
CA CYS A 301 -12.58 -7.70 36.64
C CYS A 301 -11.63 -8.88 36.91
N LYS A 302 -11.96 -10.06 36.38
CA LYS A 302 -11.09 -11.24 36.42
C LYS A 302 -10.16 -11.30 35.21
N ILE A 303 -8.86 -11.17 35.44
CA ILE A 303 -7.84 -11.37 34.40
C ILE A 303 -7.43 -12.85 34.33
N ILE A 304 -7.53 -13.45 33.15
CA ILE A 304 -7.18 -14.85 32.87
C ILE A 304 -5.94 -14.87 31.97
N TYR A 305 -4.78 -15.14 32.57
CA TYR A 305 -3.46 -15.13 31.91
C TYR A 305 -2.73 -16.47 31.93
N LYS A 306 -3.14 -17.40 32.83
CA LYS A 306 -2.78 -18.83 32.84
C LYS A 306 -3.86 -19.61 32.11
#